data_AF-A0A442U8I7-F1
#
_entry.id   AF-A0A442U8I7-F1
#
_cell.length_a   1.000
_cell.length_b   1.000
_cell.length_c   1.000
_cell.angle_alpha   90.00
_cell.angle_beta   90.00
_cell.angle_gamma   90.00
#
_symmetry.space_group_name_H-M   'P 1'
#
loop_
_entity.id
_entity.type
_entity.pdbx_description
1 polymer ?
#
loop_
_entity_poly.entity_id
_entity_poly.type
_entity_poly.pdbx_seq_one_letter_code
_entity_poly.pdbx_strand_id
1 'polypeptide(L)'
;FIHLNLLALGFTLGAILIGIGFIVSVGIVPAMLALLNLGGWTEALVRIFRWPMMLILVGLGITLIYRYGPSRERAKWQWATWGAFLAAGVWIAVSIGFSYYLENFADYNATYGALGAVIGLMMWTWISVIVLIVGAELNAEMEHQTAKDTTTGAQQPMGARGATVADTLGGSA
;
A
#
# COMPACT_ATOMS: atom_id res chain seq x y z
N PHE A 1 -0.89 20.59 -17.68
CA PHE A 1 -0.93 21.40 -16.45
C PHE A 1 -2.19 21.11 -15.61
N ILE A 2 -3.40 21.44 -16.07
CA ILE A 2 -4.65 21.25 -15.29
C ILE A 2 -4.89 19.79 -14.88
N HIS A 3 -4.74 18.84 -15.81
CA HIS A 3 -4.94 17.41 -15.51
C HIS A 3 -4.00 16.89 -14.40
N LEU A 4 -2.73 17.29 -14.44
CA LEU A 4 -1.74 16.89 -13.45
C LEU A 4 -2.07 17.47 -12.05
N ASN A 5 -2.50 18.73 -11.99
CA ASN A 5 -2.91 19.37 -10.75
C ASN A 5 -4.17 18.74 -10.17
N LEU A 6 -5.16 18.39 -11.00
CA LEU A 6 -6.35 17.67 -10.58
C LEU A 6 -6.02 16.26 -10.07
N LEU A 7 -5.07 15.57 -10.71
CA LEU A 7 -4.58 14.27 -10.24
C LEU A 7 -3.91 14.40 -8.87
N ALA A 8 -3.03 15.38 -8.68
CA ALA A 8 -2.38 15.64 -7.40
C ALA A 8 -3.39 15.98 -6.28
N LEU A 9 -4.37 16.83 -6.57
CA LEU A 9 -5.47 17.13 -5.66
C LEU A 9 -6.31 15.88 -5.36
N GLY A 10 -6.58 15.04 -6.36
CA GLY A 10 -7.26 13.76 -6.18
C GLY A 10 -6.49 12.81 -5.26
N PHE A 11 -5.16 12.73 -5.41
CA PHE A 11 -4.30 11.93 -4.54
C PHE A 11 -4.29 12.43 -3.09
N THR A 12 -4.21 13.75 -2.88
CA THR A 12 -4.25 14.32 -1.52
C THR A 12 -5.60 14.09 -0.86
N LEU A 13 -6.72 14.31 -1.56
CA LEU A 13 -8.06 13.99 -1.07
C LEU A 13 -8.23 12.50 -0.79
N GLY A 14 -7.75 11.64 -1.69
CA GLY A 14 -7.76 10.18 -1.50
C GLY A 14 -6.96 9.76 -0.27
N ALA A 15 -5.76 10.31 -0.08
CA ALA A 15 -4.93 10.04 1.09
C ALA A 15 -5.61 10.50 2.39
N ILE A 16 -6.29 11.65 2.38
CA ILE A 16 -7.07 12.14 3.53
C ILE A 16 -8.22 11.17 3.84
N LEU A 17 -9.00 10.76 2.84
CA LEU A 17 -10.13 9.84 3.04
C LEU A 17 -9.67 8.47 3.57
N ILE A 18 -8.60 7.93 3.01
CA ILE A 18 -7.93 6.71 3.49
C ILE A 18 -7.47 6.91 4.94
N GLY A 19 -6.80 8.03 5.23
CA GLY A 19 -6.35 8.37 6.59
C GLY A 19 -7.51 8.44 7.60
N ILE A 20 -8.62 9.08 7.24
CA ILE A 20 -9.85 9.11 8.05
C ILE A 20 -10.37 7.70 8.28
N GLY A 21 -10.47 6.88 7.23
CA GLY A 21 -10.90 5.48 7.36
C GLY A 21 -10.00 4.68 8.29
N PHE A 22 -8.69 4.94 8.28
CA PHE A 22 -7.73 4.32 9.18
C PHE A 22 -7.95 4.76 10.64
N ILE A 23 -8.12 6.06 10.90
CA ILE A 23 -8.40 6.62 12.23
C ILE A 23 -9.72 6.06 12.78
N VAL A 24 -10.77 6.00 11.95
CA VAL A 24 -12.07 5.42 12.33
C VAL A 24 -11.88 3.96 12.71
N SER A 25 -11.16 3.19 11.89
CA SER A 25 -10.99 1.75 12.11
C SER A 25 -10.09 1.42 13.31
N VAL A 26 -8.99 2.15 13.52
CA VAL A 26 -8.04 1.90 14.62
C VAL A 26 -8.53 2.50 15.93
N GLY A 27 -9.05 3.72 15.91
CA GLY A 27 -9.39 4.48 17.11
C GLY A 27 -10.88 4.43 17.47
N ILE A 28 -11.75 4.85 16.54
CA ILE A 28 -13.17 5.06 16.86
C ILE A 28 -13.92 3.74 17.04
N VAL A 29 -13.71 2.77 16.15
CA VAL A 29 -14.41 1.48 16.20
C VAL A 29 -14.17 0.75 17.54
N PRO A 30 -12.92 0.54 18.02
CA PRO A 30 -12.71 -0.09 19.33
C PRO A 30 -13.29 0.71 20.50
N ALA A 31 -13.20 2.05 20.46
CA ALA A 31 -13.78 2.90 21.51
C ALA A 31 -15.32 2.76 21.57
N MET A 32 -15.98 2.72 20.42
CA MET A 32 -17.43 2.51 20.32
C MET A 32 -17.84 1.12 20.79
N LEU A 33 -17.06 0.07 20.46
CA LEU A 33 -17.32 -1.29 20.94
C LEU A 33 -17.29 -1.36 22.49
N ALA A 34 -16.30 -0.71 23.10
CA ALA A 34 -16.15 -0.68 24.56
C ALA A 34 -17.29 0.08 25.27
N LEU A 35 -17.81 1.14 24.65
CA LEU A 35 -18.91 1.96 25.20
C LEU A 35 -20.29 1.31 25.03
N LEU A 36 -20.53 0.68 23.89
CA LEU A 36 -21.85 0.16 23.53
C LEU A 36 -22.16 -1.22 24.14
N ASN A 37 -21.17 -1.87 24.78
CA ASN A 37 -21.29 -3.20 25.40
C ASN A 37 -22.10 -4.19 24.53
N LEU A 38 -21.79 -4.18 23.23
CA LEU A 38 -22.44 -5.01 22.24
C LEU A 38 -22.25 -6.48 22.61
N GLY A 39 -23.26 -7.33 22.39
CA GLY A 39 -23.16 -8.76 22.72
C GLY A 39 -21.90 -9.40 22.13
N GLY A 40 -21.33 -10.40 22.82
CA GLY A 40 -20.00 -10.93 22.50
C GLY A 40 -19.81 -11.40 21.05
N TRP A 41 -20.87 -11.90 20.39
CA TRP A 41 -20.81 -12.31 18.98
C TRP A 41 -20.63 -11.13 18.01
N THR A 42 -21.35 -10.02 18.23
CA THR A 42 -21.23 -8.80 17.42
C THR A 42 -19.85 -8.15 17.60
N GLU A 43 -19.33 -8.12 18.82
CA GLU A 43 -17.99 -7.57 19.08
C GLU A 43 -16.91 -8.41 18.40
N ALA A 44 -17.00 -9.73 18.47
CA ALA A 44 -16.05 -10.65 17.82
C ALA A 44 -16.04 -10.47 16.30
N LEU A 45 -17.22 -10.37 15.67
CA LEU A 45 -17.33 -10.12 14.23
C LEU A 45 -16.66 -8.80 13.83
N VAL A 46 -16.97 -7.70 14.51
CA VAL A 46 -16.37 -6.39 14.19
C VAL A 46 -14.85 -6.44 14.36
N ARG A 47 -14.35 -7.09 15.43
CA ARG A 47 -12.91 -7.22 15.68
C ARG A 47 -12.18 -7.99 14.58
N ILE A 48 -12.79 -9.06 14.05
CA ILE A 48 -12.26 -9.84 12.93
C ILE A 48 -12.32 -9.06 11.62
N PHE A 49 -13.48 -8.49 11.27
CA PHE A 49 -13.69 -7.77 9.99
C PHE A 49 -12.85 -6.50 9.85
N ARG A 50 -12.43 -5.92 10.98
CA ARG A 50 -11.57 -4.73 11.02
C ARG A 50 -10.23 -4.94 10.31
N TRP A 51 -9.61 -6.10 10.46
CA TRP A 51 -8.30 -6.37 9.87
C TRP A 51 -8.34 -6.50 8.34
N PRO A 52 -9.25 -7.29 7.74
CA PRO A 52 -9.48 -7.26 6.29
C PRO A 52 -9.83 -5.88 5.75
N MET A 53 -10.66 -5.11 6.47
CA MET A 53 -11.00 -3.74 6.07
C MET A 53 -9.75 -2.85 5.97
N MET A 54 -8.85 -2.91 6.95
CA MET A 54 -7.57 -2.18 6.91
C MET A 54 -6.70 -2.63 5.74
N LEU A 55 -6.60 -3.94 5.52
CA LEU A 55 -5.80 -4.50 4.43
C LEU A 55 -6.35 -4.06 3.06
N ILE A 56 -7.67 -4.02 2.88
CA ILE A 56 -8.32 -3.49 1.68
C ILE A 56 -8.02 -2.01 1.51
N LEU A 57 -8.12 -1.23 2.57
CA LEU A 57 -7.94 0.23 2.52
C LEU A 57 -6.48 0.60 2.21
N VAL A 58 -5.51 -0.08 2.81
CA VAL A 58 -4.08 0.07 2.50
C VAL A 58 -3.78 -0.43 1.09
N GLY A 59 -4.26 -1.64 0.74
CA GLY A 59 -4.07 -2.22 -0.59
C GLY A 59 -4.64 -1.36 -1.71
N LEU A 60 -5.80 -0.73 -1.49
CA LEU A 60 -6.38 0.24 -2.41
C LEU A 60 -5.48 1.47 -2.57
N GLY A 61 -5.00 2.05 -1.47
CA GLY A 61 -4.06 3.18 -1.50
C GLY A 61 -2.81 2.87 -2.32
N ILE A 62 -2.19 1.71 -2.07
CA ILE A 62 -1.00 1.26 -2.81
C ILE A 62 -1.33 1.02 -4.28
N THR A 63 -2.48 0.38 -4.59
CA THR A 63 -2.92 0.14 -5.97
C THR A 63 -3.08 1.47 -6.73
N LEU A 64 -3.64 2.50 -6.09
CA LEU A 64 -3.78 3.82 -6.69
C LEU A 64 -2.42 4.45 -6.99
N ILE A 65 -1.46 4.33 -6.06
CA ILE A 65 -0.09 4.80 -6.26
C ILE A 65 0.56 4.08 -7.45
N TYR A 66 0.48 2.75 -7.50
CA TYR A 66 1.10 1.97 -8.58
C TYR A 66 0.46 2.22 -9.94
N ARG A 67 -0.84 2.51 -9.97
CA ARG A 67 -1.55 2.73 -11.23
C ARG A 67 -1.40 4.15 -11.78
N TYR A 68 -1.50 5.15 -10.91
CA TYR A 68 -1.58 6.55 -11.31
C TYR A 68 -0.30 7.35 -11.02
N GLY A 69 0.62 6.80 -10.22
CA GLY A 69 1.91 7.42 -9.93
C GLY A 69 2.88 7.39 -11.12
N PRO A 70 3.08 6.25 -11.80
CA PRO A 70 3.96 6.19 -12.97
C PRO A 70 3.45 7.02 -14.16
N SER A 71 4.35 7.77 -14.79
CA SER A 71 4.06 8.50 -16.04
C SER A 71 4.20 7.59 -17.26
N ARG A 72 3.32 6.59 -17.37
CA ARG A 72 3.20 5.65 -18.51
C ARG A 72 1.73 5.35 -18.80
N GLU A 73 1.46 4.58 -19.85
CA GLU A 73 0.11 4.05 -20.06
C GLU A 73 -0.30 3.19 -18.87
N ARG A 74 -1.53 3.41 -18.38
CA ARG A 74 -1.96 2.88 -17.08
C ARG A 74 -2.11 1.36 -17.18
N ALA A 75 -1.62 0.63 -16.19
CA ALA A 75 -1.91 -0.79 -16.08
C ALA A 75 -3.40 -1.04 -15.81
N LYS A 76 -3.94 -2.16 -16.32
CA LYS A 76 -5.28 -2.64 -15.93
C LYS A 76 -5.32 -2.96 -14.43
N TRP A 77 -6.51 -2.90 -13.83
CA TRP A 77 -6.69 -3.04 -12.37
C TRP A 77 -6.10 -4.35 -11.85
N GLN A 78 -6.38 -5.46 -12.53
CA GLN A 78 -5.88 -6.78 -12.16
C GLN A 78 -4.35 -6.88 -12.04
N TRP A 79 -3.59 -6.15 -12.87
CA TRP A 79 -2.12 -6.21 -12.85
C TRP A 79 -1.53 -5.33 -11.75
N ALA A 80 -2.18 -4.21 -11.44
CA ALA A 80 -1.74 -3.31 -10.37
C ALA A 80 -2.06 -3.85 -8.96
N THR A 81 -3.12 -4.66 -8.81
CA THR A 81 -3.60 -5.10 -7.49
C THR A 81 -2.73 -6.18 -6.84
N TRP A 82 -2.15 -7.11 -7.60
CA TRP A 82 -1.46 -8.28 -7.02
C TRP A 82 -0.28 -7.88 -6.12
N GLY A 83 0.65 -7.08 -6.65
CA GLY A 83 1.77 -6.55 -5.88
C GLY A 83 1.37 -5.52 -4.84
N ALA A 84 0.25 -4.82 -5.03
CA ALA A 84 -0.27 -3.89 -4.02
C ALA A 84 -0.81 -4.60 -2.78
N PHE A 85 -1.56 -5.68 -2.94
CA PHE A 85 -2.06 -6.48 -1.81
C PHE A 85 -0.94 -7.28 -1.13
N LEU A 86 0.03 -7.80 -1.90
CA LEU A 86 1.22 -8.41 -1.31
C LEU A 86 2.02 -7.38 -0.51
N ALA A 87 2.29 -6.20 -1.08
CA ALA A 87 2.97 -5.12 -0.37
C ALA A 87 2.19 -4.69 0.88
N ALA A 88 0.86 -4.57 0.82
CA ALA A 88 0.03 -4.27 1.99
C ALA A 88 0.19 -5.32 3.10
N GLY A 89 0.15 -6.61 2.75
CA GLY A 89 0.33 -7.70 3.70
C GLY A 89 1.72 -7.70 4.34
N VAL A 90 2.77 -7.58 3.53
CA VAL A 90 4.15 -7.48 4.01
C VAL A 90 4.34 -6.23 4.87
N TRP A 91 3.75 -5.10 4.47
CA TRP A 91 3.85 -3.84 5.20
C TRP A 91 3.19 -3.93 6.59
N ILE A 92 2.04 -4.61 6.70
CA ILE A 92 1.41 -4.91 7.99
C ILE A 92 2.33 -5.82 8.83
N ALA A 93 2.86 -6.90 8.25
CA ALA A 93 3.75 -7.82 8.96
C ALA A 93 5.02 -7.14 9.47
N VAL A 94 5.65 -6.32 8.62
CA VAL A 94 6.81 -5.48 8.97
C VAL A 94 6.45 -4.50 10.08
N SER A 95 5.28 -3.86 10.03
CA SER A 95 4.87 -2.91 11.06
C SER A 95 4.71 -3.59 12.43
N ILE A 96 4.11 -4.78 12.46
CA ILE A 96 3.99 -5.59 13.68
C ILE A 96 5.38 -6.00 14.18
N GLY A 97 6.25 -6.50 13.29
CA GLY A 97 7.61 -6.89 13.63
C GLY A 97 8.47 -5.72 14.13
N PHE A 98 8.30 -4.54 13.55
CA PHE A 98 9.01 -3.32 13.96
C PHE A 98 8.55 -2.83 15.33
N SER A 99 7.24 -2.86 15.62
CA SER A 99 6.72 -2.59 16.97
C SER A 99 7.34 -3.54 17.99
N TYR A 100 7.38 -4.84 17.70
CA TYR A 100 8.01 -5.82 18.58
C TYR A 100 9.51 -5.56 18.78
N TYR A 101 10.23 -5.17 17.71
CA TYR A 101 11.66 -4.83 17.76
C TYR A 101 11.93 -3.63 18.68
N LEU A 102 11.13 -2.57 18.58
CA LEU A 102 11.22 -1.38 19.44
C LEU A 102 10.94 -1.70 20.91
N GLU A 103 9.98 -2.59 21.18
CA GLU A 103 9.59 -2.92 22.56
C GLU A 103 10.60 -3.83 23.27
N ASN A 104 11.34 -4.67 22.53
CA ASN A 104 12.15 -5.74 23.12
C ASN A 104 13.66 -5.60 22.92
N PHE A 105 14.11 -4.94 21.85
CA PHE A 105 15.52 -4.94 21.46
C PHE A 105 16.13 -3.54 21.31
N ALA A 106 15.38 -2.58 20.78
CA ALA A 106 15.92 -1.27 20.43
C ALA A 106 15.56 -0.19 21.45
N ASP A 107 16.56 0.28 22.21
CA ASP A 107 16.43 1.49 23.02
C ASP A 107 17.04 2.69 22.28
N TYR A 108 16.27 3.25 21.35
CA TYR A 108 16.66 4.45 20.61
C TYR A 108 16.75 5.68 21.50
N ASN A 109 16.01 5.72 22.62
CA ASN A 109 16.10 6.84 23.57
C ASN A 109 17.42 6.81 24.35
N ALA A 110 17.92 5.62 24.71
CA ALA A 110 19.23 5.50 25.34
C ALA A 110 20.38 5.98 24.42
N THR A 111 20.27 5.69 23.11
CA THR A 111 21.33 6.02 22.14
C THR A 111 21.23 7.46 21.62
N TYR A 112 20.01 7.94 21.36
CA TYR A 112 19.76 9.19 20.63
C TYR A 112 18.94 10.21 21.44
N GLY A 113 18.58 9.90 22.69
CA GLY A 113 17.85 10.79 23.58
C GLY A 113 16.54 11.27 22.97
N ALA A 114 16.35 12.58 22.94
CA ALA A 114 15.16 13.23 22.37
C ALA A 114 14.92 12.91 20.88
N LEU A 115 15.93 12.43 20.14
CA LEU A 115 15.81 12.08 18.72
C LEU A 115 15.41 10.61 18.47
N GLY A 116 15.28 9.79 19.53
CA GLY A 116 15.02 8.35 19.38
C GLY A 116 13.74 8.05 18.58
N ALA A 117 12.66 8.77 18.85
CA ALA A 117 11.40 8.64 18.11
C ALA A 117 11.53 9.01 16.62
N VAL A 118 12.31 10.04 16.30
CA VAL A 118 12.53 10.46 14.90
C VAL A 118 13.30 9.38 14.15
N ILE A 119 14.35 8.82 14.76
CA ILE A 119 15.13 7.75 14.14
C ILE A 119 14.30 6.48 13.94
N GLY A 120 13.48 6.11 14.93
CA GLY A 120 12.53 5.01 14.79
C GLY A 120 11.57 5.23 13.62
N LEU A 121 11.00 6.43 13.50
CA LEU A 121 10.13 6.79 12.37
C LEU A 121 10.87 6.75 11.03
N MET A 122 12.11 7.26 10.96
CA MET A 122 12.91 7.23 9.73
C MET A 122 13.21 5.78 9.30
N MET A 123 13.58 4.91 10.24
CA MET A 123 13.83 3.50 9.94
C MET A 123 12.56 2.80 9.48
N TRP A 124 11.44 2.98 10.18
CA TRP A 124 10.16 2.42 9.76
C TRP A 124 9.72 2.92 8.38
N THR A 125 9.93 4.21 8.10
CA THR A 125 9.64 4.82 6.79
C THR A 125 10.52 4.21 5.70
N TRP A 126 11.82 4.03 5.97
CA TRP A 126 12.75 3.42 5.04
C TRP A 126 12.35 1.98 4.69
N ILE A 127 12.02 1.15 5.68
CA ILE A 127 11.55 -0.22 5.43
C ILE A 127 10.22 -0.19 4.67
N SER A 128 9.30 0.71 5.03
CA SER A 128 8.02 0.87 4.33
C SER A 128 8.20 1.19 2.85
N VAL A 129 9.12 2.09 2.51
CA VAL A 129 9.45 2.42 1.11
C VAL A 129 10.01 1.20 0.38
N ILE A 130 10.89 0.42 1.00
CA ILE A 130 11.41 -0.82 0.40
C ILE A 130 10.26 -1.78 0.08
N VAL A 131 9.34 -2.00 1.01
CA VAL A 131 8.18 -2.89 0.80
C VAL A 131 7.33 -2.43 -0.39
N LEU A 132 7.12 -1.11 -0.53
CA LEU A 132 6.39 -0.54 -1.66
C LEU A 132 7.16 -0.71 -2.99
N ILE A 133 8.48 -0.52 -2.99
CA ILE A 133 9.28 -0.72 -4.21
C ILE A 133 9.22 -2.18 -4.65
N VAL A 134 9.40 -3.12 -3.72
CA VAL A 134 9.33 -4.56 -4.01
C VAL A 134 7.95 -4.95 -4.56
N GLY A 135 6.86 -4.39 -4.01
CA GLY A 135 5.52 -4.62 -4.55
C GLY A 135 5.33 -4.06 -5.97
N ALA A 136 5.93 -2.91 -6.26
CA ALA A 136 5.90 -2.32 -7.60
C ALA A 136 6.74 -3.15 -8.61
N GLU A 137 7.89 -3.65 -8.19
CA GLU A 137 8.74 -4.54 -8.98
C GLU A 137 8.02 -5.85 -9.30
N LEU A 138 7.32 -6.45 -8.33
CA LEU A 138 6.51 -7.63 -8.57
C LEU A 138 5.44 -7.38 -9.63
N ASN A 139 4.75 -6.23 -9.57
CA ASN A 139 3.79 -5.83 -10.60
C ASN A 139 4.44 -5.67 -11.97
N ALA A 140 5.59 -5.00 -12.02
CA ALA A 140 6.34 -4.83 -13.25
C ALA A 140 6.71 -6.20 -13.85
N GLU A 141 7.25 -7.10 -13.04
CA GLU A 141 7.67 -8.42 -13.51
C GLU A 141 6.48 -9.27 -13.97
N MET A 142 5.34 -9.23 -13.27
CA MET A 142 4.13 -9.91 -13.74
C MET A 142 3.66 -9.41 -15.12
N GLU A 143 3.76 -8.10 -15.38
CA GLU A 143 3.47 -7.54 -16.69
C GLU A 143 4.52 -7.96 -17.74
N HIS A 144 5.79 -8.03 -17.36
CA HIS A 144 6.90 -8.41 -18.22
C HIS A 144 6.83 -9.86 -18.72
N GLN A 145 6.19 -10.74 -17.94
CA GLN A 145 6.04 -12.16 -18.25
C GLN A 145 4.84 -12.46 -19.18
N THR A 146 4.09 -11.43 -19.61
CA THR A 146 2.85 -11.61 -20.36
C THR A 146 2.88 -10.92 -21.73
N ALA A 147 2.70 -11.69 -22.80
CA ALA A 147 2.57 -11.14 -24.16
C ALA A 147 1.21 -10.42 -24.40
N LYS A 148 0.21 -10.70 -23.55
CA LYS A 148 -1.09 -10.01 -23.60
C LYS A 148 -0.94 -8.56 -23.17
N ASP A 149 -1.69 -7.68 -23.80
CA ASP A 149 -1.68 -6.27 -23.46
C ASP A 149 -2.22 -6.03 -22.04
N THR A 150 -1.36 -5.48 -21.17
CA THR A 150 -1.64 -5.18 -19.77
C THR A 150 -2.07 -3.73 -19.55
N THR A 151 -2.01 -2.88 -20.57
CA THR A 151 -2.29 -1.44 -20.46
C THR A 151 -3.75 -1.09 -20.74
N THR A 152 -4.16 0.12 -20.39
CA THR A 152 -5.48 0.64 -20.72
C THR A 152 -5.51 1.17 -22.15
N GLY A 153 -6.62 0.95 -22.88
CA GLY A 153 -6.80 1.49 -24.23
C GLY A 153 -7.17 0.43 -25.26
N ALA A 154 -7.10 0.81 -26.54
CA ALA A 154 -7.20 -0.14 -27.65
C ALA A 154 -6.00 -1.11 -27.60
N GLN A 155 -6.22 -2.36 -27.98
CA GLN A 155 -5.16 -3.37 -27.94
C GLN A 155 -4.01 -2.99 -28.89
N GLN A 156 -2.81 -2.83 -28.35
CA GLN A 156 -1.62 -2.48 -29.13
C GLN A 156 -0.59 -3.62 -29.16
N PRO A 157 0.14 -3.77 -30.27
CA PRO A 157 1.27 -4.70 -30.33
C PRO A 157 2.36 -4.27 -29.35
N MET A 158 3.20 -5.22 -28.93
CA MET A 158 4.37 -4.94 -28.11
C MET A 158 5.29 -3.92 -28.82
N GLY A 159 5.81 -2.96 -28.06
CA GLY A 159 6.64 -1.85 -28.55
C GLY A 159 5.85 -0.55 -28.78
N ALA A 160 4.51 -0.60 -28.78
CA ALA A 160 3.65 0.56 -28.99
C ALA A 160 2.79 0.92 -27.77
N ARG A 161 2.78 0.10 -26.70
CA ARG A 161 1.82 0.25 -25.58
C ARG A 161 2.12 1.44 -24.68
N GLY A 162 3.26 2.12 -24.85
CA GLY A 162 3.63 3.29 -24.06
C GLY A 162 4.04 2.93 -22.62
N ALA A 163 4.51 1.70 -22.42
CA ALA A 163 4.96 1.19 -21.13
C ALA A 163 6.09 0.16 -21.34
N THR A 164 7.33 0.56 -21.04
CA THR A 164 8.55 -0.22 -21.34
C THR A 164 8.45 -1.70 -20.96
N VAL A 165 7.95 -2.00 -19.76
CA VAL A 165 7.88 -3.37 -19.25
C VAL A 165 6.74 -4.18 -19.90
N ALA A 166 5.67 -3.53 -20.35
CA ALA A 166 4.61 -4.18 -21.10
C ALA A 166 4.97 -4.32 -22.60
N ASP A 167 5.99 -3.61 -23.06
CA ASP A 167 6.48 -3.59 -24.44
C ASP A 167 7.64 -4.59 -24.68
N THR A 168 8.21 -5.16 -23.62
CA THR A 168 9.21 -6.23 -23.70
C THR A 168 8.70 -7.51 -23.05
N LEU A 169 9.29 -8.66 -23.43
CA LEU A 169 9.09 -9.92 -22.71
C LEU A 169 10.36 -10.22 -21.93
N GLY A 170 10.20 -10.76 -20.72
CA GLY A 170 11.31 -11.29 -19.94
C GLY A 170 12.09 -12.30 -20.77
N GLY A 171 13.34 -11.96 -21.11
CA GLY A 171 14.27 -12.94 -21.65
C GLY A 171 14.52 -13.98 -20.56
N SER A 172 14.43 -15.27 -20.91
CA SER A 172 14.94 -16.33 -20.05
C SER A 172 16.43 -16.05 -19.81
N ALA A 173 16.72 -15.47 -18.64
CA ALA A 173 18.07 -15.24 -18.14
C ALA A 173 18.78 -16.57 -17.88
#